data_AF-A0A811UVL2-F1
#
_entry.id   AF-A0A811UVL2-F1
#
_cell.length_a   1.000
_cell.length_b   1.000
_cell.length_c   1.000
_cell.angle_alpha   90.00
_cell.angle_beta   90.00
_cell.angle_gamma   90.00
#
_symmetry.space_group_name_H-M   'P 1'
#
loop_
_entity.id
_entity.type
_entity.pdbx_description
1 polymer ?
#
loop_
_entity_poly.entity_id
_entity_poly.type
_entity_poly.pdbx_seq_one_letter_code
_entity_poly.pdbx_strand_id
1 'polypeptide(L)' 'MSDDKNDRHIQTNGNAEPKVDPSQDYILMLGYENTTHTVLRFRRKLNTCDAMHDIAIT' A
#
# COMPACT_ATOMS: atom_id res chain seq x y z
N MET A 1 12.41 11.86 -5.82
CA MET A 1 11.41 11.41 -4.84
C MET A 1 12.06 10.26 -4.11
N SER A 2 12.20 10.34 -2.79
CA SER A 2 12.75 9.24 -1.99
C SER A 2 11.78 8.06 -2.03
N ASP A 3 12.30 6.84 -2.11
CA ASP A 3 11.52 5.60 -1.98
C ASP A 3 11.12 5.39 -0.51
N ASP A 4 10.20 6.22 -0.01
CA ASP A 4 9.72 6.09 1.35
C ASP A 4 8.84 4.83 1.49
N LYS A 5 9.32 3.86 2.27
CA LYS A 5 8.64 2.58 2.49
C LYS A 5 7.44 2.73 3.43
N ASN A 6 6.28 3.00 2.86
CA ASN A 6 5.06 3.34 3.61
C ASN A 6 3.92 2.33 3.47
N ASP A 7 4.04 1.35 2.57
CA ASP A 7 3.06 0.26 2.48
C ASP A 7 3.08 -0.61 3.74
N ARG A 8 1.90 -1.04 4.21
CA ARG A 8 1.71 -1.75 5.48
C ARG A 8 0.71 -2.89 5.34
N HIS A 9 0.98 -4.00 6.00
CA HIS A 9 0.02 -5.10 6.15
C HIS A 9 -0.28 -5.42 7.62
N ILE A 10 -1.42 -6.05 7.85
CA ILE A 10 -1.80 -6.63 9.14
C ILE A 10 -1.58 -8.14 9.12
N GLN A 11 -1.11 -8.69 10.23
CA GLN A 11 -1.00 -10.15 10.38
C GLN A 11 -2.39 -10.75 10.63
N THR A 12 -2.58 -12.01 10.26
CA THR A 12 -3.89 -12.71 10.19
C THR A 12 -4.65 -12.78 11.52
N ASN A 13 -3.99 -12.51 12.65
CA ASN A 13 -4.57 -12.42 14.00
C ASN A 13 -4.97 -10.99 14.43
N GLY A 14 -4.93 -10.02 13.50
CA GLY A 14 -5.83 -8.86 13.40
C GLY A 14 -5.73 -7.74 14.43
N ASN A 15 -5.05 -7.93 15.56
CA ASN A 15 -5.08 -6.97 16.68
C ASN A 15 -3.74 -6.25 16.93
N ALA A 16 -2.82 -6.28 15.97
CA ALA A 16 -1.49 -5.68 16.08
C ALA A 16 -1.35 -4.44 15.19
N GLU A 17 -0.43 -3.54 15.57
CA GLU A 17 0.00 -2.39 14.76
C GLU A 17 0.40 -2.86 13.35
N PRO A 18 -0.08 -2.21 12.26
CA PRO A 18 0.31 -2.55 10.90
C PRO A 18 1.83 -2.46 10.71
N LYS A 19 2.42 -3.53 10.16
CA LYS A 19 3.87 -3.61 9.94
C LYS A 19 4.24 -3.13 8.55
N VAL A 20 5.45 -2.59 8.39
CA VAL A 20 6.05 -2.28 7.08
C VAL A 20 5.96 -3.52 6.20
N ASP A 21 5.32 -3.39 5.04
CA ASP A 21 5.30 -4.47 4.07
C ASP A 21 6.69 -4.64 3.42
N PRO A 22 7.35 -5.80 3.49
CA PRO A 22 8.62 -5.99 2.82
C PRO A 22 8.56 -5.83 1.30
N SER A 23 7.44 -6.16 0.65
CA SER A 23 7.30 -6.15 -0.81
C SER A 23 7.13 -4.73 -1.38
N GLN A 24 6.46 -3.85 -0.64
CA GLN A 24 6.08 -2.49 -1.04
C GLN A 24 5.36 -2.48 -2.41
N ASP A 25 4.20 -3.12 -2.47
CA ASP A 25 3.48 -3.36 -3.73
C ASP A 25 2.70 -2.16 -4.26
N TYR A 26 2.40 -1.20 -3.37
CA TYR A 26 1.76 0.07 -3.74
C TYR A 26 2.81 1.14 -4.06
N ILE A 27 2.73 1.72 -5.26
CA ILE A 27 3.60 2.82 -5.69
C ILE A 27 2.78 4.10 -5.78
N LEU A 28 3.08 5.07 -4.91
CA LEU A 28 2.48 6.41 -4.97
C LEU A 28 2.96 7.15 -6.22
N MET A 29 2.02 7.59 -7.06
CA MET A 29 2.32 8.28 -8.32
C MET A 29 2.11 9.79 -8.20
N LEU A 30 1.10 10.21 -7.44
CA LEU A 30 0.72 11.60 -7.26
C LEU A 30 0.02 11.77 -5.91
N GLY A 31 0.37 12.84 -5.20
CA GLY A 31 -0.35 13.33 -4.04
C GLY A 31 -0.53 14.82 -4.14
N TYR A 32 -1.77 15.30 -4.01
CA TYR A 32 -2.03 16.73 -3.85
C TYR A 32 -3.29 16.95 -3.02
N GLU A 33 -3.36 18.11 -2.38
CA GLU A 33 -4.53 18.55 -1.64
C GLU A 33 -5.14 19.75 -2.35
N ASN A 34 -6.47 19.81 -2.38
CA ASN A 34 -7.21 21.01 -2.76
C ASN A 34 -8.15 21.42 -1.61
N THR A 35 -8.92 22.50 -1.81
CA THR A 35 -9.80 23.08 -0.78
C THR A 35 -10.84 22.13 -0.21
N THR A 36 -11.10 20.98 -0.85
CA THR A 36 -12.15 20.05 -0.45
C THR A 36 -11.62 18.68 -0.05
N HIS A 37 -10.53 18.21 -0.67
CA HIS A 37 -10.06 16.84 -0.50
C HIS A 37 -8.56 16.71 -0.79
N THR A 38 -7.98 15.65 -0.23
CA THR A 38 -6.67 15.14 -0.60
C THR A 38 -6.84 14.03 -1.64
N VAL A 39 -6.08 14.09 -2.73
CA VAL A 39 -6.08 13.08 -3.79
C VAL A 39 -4.74 12.34 -3.76
N LEU A 40 -4.80 11.03 -3.58
CA LEU A 40 -3.68 10.12 -3.73
C LEU A 40 -3.94 9.21 -4.94
N ARG A 41 -3.07 9.26 -5.94
CA ARG A 41 -3.08 8.32 -7.07
C ARG A 41 -1.90 7.38 -6.91
N PHE A 42 -2.18 6.09 -6.90
CA PHE A 42 -1.19 5.03 -6.80
C PHE A 42 -1.43 3.97 -7.87
N ARG A 43 -0.47 3.07 -8.04
CA ARG A 43 -0.63 1.83 -8.81
C ARG A 43 -0.21 0.62 -7.97
N ARG A 44 -0.85 -0.52 -8.23
CA ARG A 44 -0.53 -1.84 -7.69
C ARG A 44 -0.83 -2.88 -8.78
N LYS A 45 -0.09 -4.00 -8.82
CA LYS A 45 -0.40 -5.11 -9.73
C LYS A 45 -1.68 -5.83 -9.26
N LEU A 46 -2.50 -6.33 -10.19
CA LEU A 46 -3.67 -7.16 -9.83
C LEU A 46 -3.25 -8.42 -9.05
N ASN A 47 -2.12 -8.99 -9.44
CA ASN A 47 -1.43 -10.06 -8.72
C ASN A 47 0.01 -9.60 -8.45
N THR A 48 0.34 -9.40 -7.18
CA THR A 48 1.66 -8.95 -6.70
C THR A 48 2.64 -10.11 -6.54
N CYS A 49 2.15 -11.35 -6.58
CA CYS A 49 2.87 -12.57 -6.23
C CYS A 49 3.34 -12.61 -4.77
N ASP A 50 2.84 -11.74 -3.89
CA ASP A 50 3.01 -11.84 -2.43
C ASP A 50 1.75 -12.46 -1.79
N ALA A 51 1.67 -13.79 -1.82
CA ALA A 51 0.53 -14.49 -1.22
C ALA A 51 0.53 -14.49 0.32
N MET A 52 1.60 -14.00 0.96
CA MET A 52 1.71 -13.99 2.43
C MET A 52 1.04 -12.75 3.03
N HIS A 53 1.14 -11.61 2.36
CA HIS A 53 0.64 -10.33 2.88
C HIS A 53 -0.53 -9.76 2.06
N ASP A 54 -0.73 -10.28 0.84
CA ASP A 54 -1.51 -9.61 -0.19
C ASP A 54 -2.60 -10.52 -0.78
N ILE A 55 -3.73 -9.92 -1.14
CA ILE A 55 -4.86 -10.61 -1.78
C ILE A 55 -4.91 -10.22 -3.25
N ALA A 56 -4.94 -11.21 -4.14
CA ALA A 56 -5.08 -10.99 -5.58
C ALA A 56 -6.46 -10.42 -5.91
N ILE A 57 -6.49 -9.40 -6.79
CA ILE A 57 -7.73 -8.80 -7.28
C ILE A 57 -8.11 -9.53 -8.58
N THR A 58 -9.32 -10.12 -8.61
CA THR A 58 -9.87 -10.89 -9.73
C THR A 58 -11.17 -10.30 -10.25
#